data_AF-A0A661QST2-F1
#
_entry.id   AF-A0A661QST2-F1
#
_cell.length_a   1.000
_cell.length_b   1.000
_cell.length_c   1.000
_cell.angle_alpha   90.00
_cell.angle_beta   90.00
_cell.angle_gamma   90.00
#
_symmetry.space_group_name_H-M   'P 1'
#
loop_
_entity.id
_entity.type
_entity.pdbx_description
1 polymer ?
#
loop_
_entity_poly.entity_id
_entity_poly.type
_entity_poly.pdbx_seq_one_letter_code
_entity_poly.pdbx_strand_id
1 'polypeptide(L)'
;MNSQNQASAMSQKIFKLGLSVETVSVYLMCCSLTDTDTKISTKKLSEMWNSTRASLLEGLKDLETRNILRRIISDQAGNTVYKLSDIKNWKLL
;
A
#
# COMPACT_ATOMS: atom_id res chain seq x y z
N MET A 1 19.56 -15.60 17.48
CA MET A 1 18.80 -15.12 16.31
C MET A 1 18.49 -13.66 16.55
N ASN A 2 19.08 -12.77 15.76
CA ASN A 2 19.10 -11.33 16.05
C ASN A 2 17.73 -10.72 15.72
N SER A 3 16.93 -10.45 16.74
CA SER A 3 15.64 -9.76 16.63
C SER A 3 15.89 -8.30 16.25
N GLN A 4 16.13 -8.04 14.97
CA GLN A 4 15.97 -6.70 14.45
C GLN A 4 14.48 -6.38 14.50
N ASN A 5 14.07 -5.69 15.56
CA ASN A 5 12.82 -4.92 15.63
C ASN A 5 12.88 -3.77 14.60
N GLN A 6 12.97 -4.12 13.31
CA GLN A 6 12.56 -3.23 12.24
C GLN A 6 11.06 -3.05 12.48
N ALA A 7 10.67 -1.85 12.92
CA ALA A 7 9.26 -1.50 13.02
C ALA A 7 8.69 -1.60 11.61
N SER A 8 8.07 -2.75 11.29
CA SER A 8 7.47 -2.95 9.98
C SER A 8 6.46 -1.83 9.73
N ALA A 9 6.46 -1.30 8.51
CA ALA A 9 5.47 -0.35 8.06
C ALA A 9 4.03 -0.94 8.09
N MET A 10 3.92 -2.27 8.27
CA MET A 10 2.66 -2.97 8.44
C MET A 10 2.00 -2.67 9.79
N SER A 11 0.74 -2.24 9.74
CA SER A 11 -0.14 -2.17 10.89
C SER A 11 -1.21 -3.25 10.84
N GLN A 12 -1.35 -4.00 11.94
CA GLN A 12 -2.44 -4.98 12.10
C GLN A 12 -3.84 -4.36 12.06
N LYS A 13 -3.96 -3.03 12.18
CA LYS A 13 -5.25 -2.33 12.04
C LYS A 13 -5.88 -2.56 10.66
N ILE A 14 -5.08 -2.84 9.62
CA ILE A 14 -5.57 -3.08 8.25
C ILE A 14 -6.64 -4.19 8.20
N PHE A 15 -6.44 -5.25 8.98
CA PHE A 15 -7.33 -6.42 9.01
C PHE A 15 -8.67 -6.12 9.69
N LYS A 16 -8.78 -5.02 10.44
CA LYS A 16 -10.00 -4.59 11.12
C LYS A 16 -10.86 -3.64 10.27
N LEU A 17 -10.39 -3.24 9.08
CA LEU A 17 -11.07 -2.26 8.23
C LEU A 17 -12.12 -2.85 7.28
N GLY A 18 -12.33 -4.18 7.31
CA GLY A 18 -13.27 -4.85 6.41
C GLY A 18 -12.89 -4.72 4.93
N LEU A 19 -11.60 -4.66 4.64
CA LEU A 19 -11.06 -4.58 3.27
C LEU A 19 -11.11 -5.95 2.59
N SER A 20 -11.23 -5.96 1.26
CA SER A 20 -11.07 -7.18 0.48
C SER A 20 -9.67 -7.76 0.65
N VAL A 21 -9.53 -9.07 0.39
CA VAL A 21 -8.24 -9.75 0.48
C VAL A 21 -7.25 -9.12 -0.50
N GLU A 22 -7.68 -8.76 -1.71
CA GLU A 22 -6.87 -8.09 -2.72
C GLU A 22 -6.33 -6.75 -2.19
N THR A 23 -7.18 -5.91 -1.61
CA THR A 23 -6.78 -4.60 -1.08
C THR A 23 -5.80 -4.75 0.09
N VAL A 24 -6.01 -5.74 0.95
CA VAL A 24 -5.05 -6.07 2.02
C VAL A 24 -3.73 -6.55 1.43
N SER A 25 -3.73 -7.43 0.43
CA SER A 25 -2.50 -7.88 -0.24
C SER A 25 -1.73 -6.73 -0.88
N VAL A 26 -2.41 -5.78 -1.54
CA VAL A 26 -1.78 -4.57 -2.08
C VAL A 26 -1.14 -3.74 -0.97
N TYR A 27 -1.82 -3.57 0.17
CA TYR A 27 -1.26 -2.88 1.33
C TYR A 27 0.01 -3.57 1.84
N LEU A 28 0.00 -4.90 1.96
CA LEU A 28 1.16 -5.67 2.43
C LEU A 28 2.35 -5.50 1.49
N MET A 29 2.14 -5.52 0.17
CA MET A 29 3.21 -5.23 -0.80
C MET A 29 3.77 -3.81 -0.63
N CYS A 30 2.91 -2.82 -0.39
CA CYS A 30 3.35 -1.45 -0.11
C CYS A 30 4.21 -1.37 1.16
N CYS A 31 3.87 -2.15 2.19
CA CYS A 31 4.67 -2.26 3.40
C CYS A 31 6.03 -2.90 3.11
N SER A 32 6.09 -3.99 2.35
CA SER A 32 7.35 -4.63 1.96
C SER A 32 8.27 -3.70 1.17
N LEU A 33 7.72 -2.87 0.27
CA LEU A 33 8.50 -1.83 -0.42
C LEU A 33 9.01 -0.77 0.56
N THR A 34 8.19 -0.35 1.52
CA THR A 34 8.60 0.64 2.54
C THR A 34 9.67 0.08 3.48
N ASP A 35 9.54 -1.17 3.91
CA ASP A 35 10.49 -1.86 4.79
C ASP A 35 11.86 -2.06 4.10
N THR A 36 11.90 -2.00 2.76
CA THR A 36 13.13 -2.06 1.94
C THR A 36 13.59 -0.68 1.44
N ASP A 37 13.08 0.41 2.03
CA ASP A 37 13.33 1.80 1.63
C ASP A 37 13.09 2.08 0.12
N THR A 38 12.23 1.26 -0.49
CA THR A 38 11.85 1.37 -1.90
C THR A 38 10.58 2.19 -2.03
N LYS A 39 10.57 3.15 -2.95
CA LYS A 39 9.39 3.98 -3.23
C LYS A 39 8.21 3.13 -3.69
N ILE A 40 7.07 3.28 -3.02
CA ILE A 40 5.80 2.69 -3.46
C ILE A 40 5.38 3.39 -4.75
N SER A 41 5.40 2.68 -5.87
CA SER A 41 4.93 3.20 -7.15
C SER A 41 4.05 2.19 -7.85
N THR A 42 3.05 2.64 -8.61
CA THR A 42 2.18 1.76 -9.41
C THR A 42 2.99 0.85 -10.31
N LYS A 43 4.11 1.35 -10.87
CA LYS A 43 5.04 0.57 -11.69
C LYS A 43 5.63 -0.60 -10.91
N LYS A 44 6.26 -0.33 -9.76
CA LYS A 44 6.87 -1.38 -8.92
C LYS A 44 5.85 -2.38 -8.40
N LEU A 45 4.68 -1.91 -7.98
CA LEU A 45 3.60 -2.78 -7.55
C LEU A 45 3.09 -3.66 -8.69
N SER A 46 2.98 -3.12 -9.91
CA SER A 46 2.57 -3.89 -11.09
C SER A 46 3.59 -4.97 -11.48
N GLU A 47 4.88 -4.73 -11.25
CA GLU A 47 5.95 -5.73 -11.46
C GLU A 47 5.87 -6.90 -10.45
N MET A 48 5.35 -6.65 -9.25
CA MET A 48 5.25 -7.65 -8.17
C MET A 48 3.86 -8.31 -8.08
N TRP A 49 2.84 -7.71 -8.70
CA TRP A 49 1.46 -8.14 -8.56
C TRP A 49 1.17 -9.35 -9.45
N ASN A 50 0.68 -10.42 -8.82
CA ASN A 50 0.42 -11.70 -9.50
C ASN A 50 -1.01 -11.83 -10.06
N SER A 51 -1.82 -10.77 -10.00
CA SER A 51 -3.21 -10.76 -10.49
C SER A 51 -3.38 -9.66 -11.55
N THR A 52 -4.62 -9.32 -11.89
CA THR A 52 -4.89 -8.34 -12.94
C THR A 52 -4.45 -6.94 -12.52
N ARG A 53 -4.04 -6.13 -13.50
CA ARG A 53 -3.73 -4.71 -13.25
C ARG A 53 -4.95 -3.94 -12.72
N ALA A 54 -6.16 -4.34 -13.12
CA ALA A 54 -7.39 -3.73 -12.63
C ALA A 54 -7.56 -3.91 -11.12
N SER A 55 -7.37 -5.14 -10.59
CA SER A 55 -7.50 -5.40 -9.15
C SER A 55 -6.44 -4.67 -8.32
N LEU A 56 -5.24 -4.51 -8.85
CA LEU A 56 -4.20 -3.67 -8.22
C LEU A 56 -4.66 -2.21 -8.11
N LEU A 57 -5.19 -1.64 -9.20
CA LEU A 57 -5.62 -0.25 -9.23
C LEU A 57 -6.84 -0.01 -8.34
N GLU A 58 -7.78 -0.95 -8.28
CA GLU A 58 -8.91 -0.91 -7.35
C GLU A 58 -8.42 -0.94 -5.89
N GLY A 59 -7.51 -1.86 -5.55
CA GLY A 59 -6.93 -1.91 -4.20
C GLY A 59 -6.19 -0.62 -3.83
N LEU A 60 -5.41 -0.05 -4.74
CA LEU A 60 -4.75 1.24 -4.53
C LEU A 60 -5.76 2.38 -4.31
N LYS A 61 -6.85 2.40 -5.07
CA LYS A 61 -7.91 3.39 -4.93
C LYS A 61 -8.65 3.27 -3.61
N ASP A 62 -8.90 2.06 -3.13
CA ASP A 62 -9.53 1.82 -1.82
C ASP A 62 -8.63 2.30 -0.68
N LEU A 63 -7.34 1.98 -0.74
CA LEU A 63 -6.35 2.45 0.23
C LEU A 63 -6.21 3.98 0.21
N GLU A 64 -6.28 4.60 -0.97
CA GLU A 64 -6.27 6.06 -1.12
C GLU A 64 -7.53 6.69 -0.53
N THR A 65 -8.72 6.13 -0.81
CA THR A 65 -10.01 6.61 -0.30
C THR A 65 -10.06 6.58 1.23
N ARG A 66 -9.47 5.54 1.84
CA ARG A 66 -9.37 5.38 3.29
C ARG A 66 -8.20 6.15 3.92
N ASN A 67 -7.46 6.94 3.12
CA ASN A 67 -6.30 7.71 3.56
C ASN A 67 -5.19 6.83 4.18
N ILE A 68 -5.10 5.57 3.74
CA ILE A 68 -4.03 4.63 4.11
C ILE A 68 -2.82 4.89 3.21
N LEU A 69 -3.06 5.12 1.92
CA LEU A 69 -2.07 5.62 0.97
C LEU A 69 -2.37 7.07 0.62
N ARG A 70 -1.30 7.86 0.45
CA ARG A 70 -1.38 9.21 -0.12
C ARG A 70 -0.59 9.27 -1.40
N ARG A 71 -1.22 9.82 -2.42
CA ARG A 71 -0.58 10.16 -3.69
C ARG A 71 0.41 11.30 -3.47
N ILE A 72 1.65 11.11 -3.88
CA ILE A 72 2.71 12.12 -3.80
C ILE A 72 2.89 12.80 -5.16
N ILE A 73 3.06 11.99 -6.21
CA ILE A 73 3.21 12.47 -7.58
C ILE A 73 2.58 11.44 -8.53
N SER A 74 2.04 11.93 -9.64
CA SER A 74 1.53 11.11 -10.73
C SER A 74 2.08 11.66 -12.03
N ASP A 75 2.58 10.79 -12.91
CA ASP A 75 3.07 11.19 -14.23
C ASP A 75 1.95 11.11 -15.29
N GLN A 76 2.22 11.66 -16.48
CA GLN A 76 1.29 11.61 -17.62
C GLN A 76 1.08 10.19 -18.18
N ALA A 77 1.92 9.22 -17.80
CA ALA A 77 1.81 7.81 -18.17
C ALA A 77 0.98 6.98 -17.17
N GLY A 78 0.44 7.62 -16.13
CA GLY A 78 -0.38 6.98 -15.10
C GLY A 78 0.42 6.23 -14.02
N ASN A 79 1.74 6.40 -13.97
CA ASN A 79 2.53 5.92 -12.85
C ASN A 79 2.37 6.89 -11.68
N THR A 80 1.90 6.34 -10.56
CA THR A 80 1.67 7.13 -9.36
C THR A 80 2.60 6.64 -8.26
N VAL A 81 3.26 7.58 -7.59
CA VAL A 81 4.06 7.31 -6.39
C VAL A 81 3.21 7.62 -5.18
N TYR A 82 3.22 6.69 -4.24
CA TYR A 82 2.44 6.76 -3.01
C TYR A 82 3.36 6.80 -1.79
N LYS A 83 2.79 7.25 -0.67
CA LYS A 83 3.37 7.12 0.66
C LYS A 83 2.34 6.55 1.62
N LEU A 84 2.78 5.67 2.51
CA LEU A 84 1.94 5.21 3.62
C LEU A 84 1.64 6.38 4.56
N SER A 85 0.36 6.54 4.89
CA SER A 85 -0.10 7.50 5.87
C SER A 85 0.02 6.93 7.27
N ASP A 86 0.28 7.81 8.23
CA ASP A 86 0.20 7.46 9.65
C ASP A 86 -1.19 6.89 9.98
N ILE A 87 -1.20 5.82 10.78
CA ILE A 87 -2.37 5.05 11.20
C ILE A 87 -3.46 5.94 11.84
N LYS A 88 -3.06 7.05 12.48
CA LYS A 88 -3.99 8.03 13.07
C LYS A 88 -4.86 8.75 12.04
N ASN A 89 -4.42 8.79 10.78
CA ASN A 89 -5.13 9.46 9.69
C ASN A 89 -6.04 8.52 8.88
N TRP A 90 -6.03 7.23 9.19
CA TRP A 90 -6.82 6.23 8.47
C TRP A 90 -8.30 6.38 8.77
N LYS A 91 -9.12 6.30 7.72
CA LYS A 91 -10.57 6.41 7.81
C LYS A 91 -11.20 5.02 7.91
N LEU A 92 -12.09 4.86 8.90
CA LEU A 92 -13.08 3.79 8.95
C LEU A 92 -14.25 4.32 8.11
N LEU A 93 -14.46 3.76 6.91
CA LEU A 93 -15.62 4.08 6.08
C LEU A 93 -16.91 3.62 6.77
#